data_AF-A0A8H7U156-F1
#
_entry.id   AF-A0A8H7U156-F1
#
_cell.length_a   1.000
_cell.length_b   1.000
_cell.length_c   1.000
_cell.angle_alpha   90.00
_cell.angle_beta   90.00
_cell.angle_gamma   90.00
#
_symmetry.space_group_name_H-M   'P 1'
#
loop_
_entity.id
_entity.type
_entity.pdbx_description
1 polymer ?
#
loop_
_entity_poly.entity_id
_entity_poly.type
_entity_poly.pdbx_seq_one_letter_code
_entity_poly.pdbx_strand_id
1 'polypeptide(L)'
;MDAKHVPPELWMEIFEQLPLPSDLYNIMRTSKWFCDLAVRAIHRHVIWKTPHTVAHNLPLWKVHKGMEGFVHTLELGVTTLPPGISGPVVDIAGRSVWRQGHGEAHETYIDYEVDLLNYASNPLYTAMMKQVSMFTNIEDLTFSGVLLANEHYRVIHNLPRLRTLRIESCTVGRDASNHNRRRLPITDLMLYNLRRQMGDRDPQAELHAFENVKNLLTLALAPGLRTIRVDSSADIFKHVFSGPAAEARNHKIPPHLERLYILRRPGTQRSRFIAGDTAPHPEAASFQSFLARASTITTYSTFQALSMQQMPPSVLPALRCFSGPVESMHGVLPGRPIEAVQLLQCTQGQQPQQGLQTNRDGITALTTIKNTNPDLRMLSLQFTTWDDEIVHAATALFNNLYRLKITYEVGGPSEATISGLGAELLCKMPCLHTLQIYTAVPQVTSRGDHHYDPTYSSIEEELCDLLIPWNKFCPTLREVQLHPEYTMRRGFDGGPWSLVKHKRLADMEEFEY
;
A
#
# COMPACT_ATOMS: atom_id res chain seq x y z
N MET A 1 21.70 7.73 35.24
CA MET A 1 22.91 7.14 34.62
C MET A 1 23.33 8.03 33.48
N ASP A 2 24.61 8.35 33.34
CA ASP A 2 25.10 9.17 32.22
C ASP A 2 25.19 8.31 30.96
N ALA A 3 24.39 8.66 29.95
CA ALA A 3 24.24 7.95 28.67
C ALA A 3 25.58 7.67 27.95
N LYS A 4 26.61 8.46 28.25
CA LYS A 4 27.97 8.31 27.68
C LYS A 4 28.73 7.08 28.20
N HIS A 5 28.26 6.44 29.27
CA HIS A 5 28.88 5.22 29.81
C HIS A 5 28.40 3.95 29.09
N VAL A 6 27.37 4.05 28.26
CA VAL A 6 26.87 2.94 27.44
C VAL A 6 27.68 2.91 26.12
N PRO A 7 28.27 1.75 25.75
CA PRO A 7 29.02 1.60 24.51
C PRO A 7 28.24 2.03 23.26
N PRO A 8 28.89 2.66 22.26
CA PRO A 8 28.25 3.04 20.99
C PRO A 8 27.49 1.90 20.31
N GLU A 9 27.96 0.66 20.43
CA GLU A 9 27.37 -0.53 19.83
C GLU A 9 25.97 -0.81 20.38
N LEU A 10 25.78 -0.69 21.71
CA LEU A 10 24.48 -0.86 22.35
C LEU A 10 23.53 0.28 21.97
N TRP A 11 24.03 1.50 21.78
CA TRP A 11 23.21 2.59 21.25
C TRP A 11 22.76 2.35 19.81
N MET A 12 23.61 1.74 18.97
CA MET A 12 23.21 1.36 17.62
C MET A 12 22.13 0.27 17.62
N GLU A 13 22.19 -0.70 18.53
CA GLU A 13 21.12 -1.69 18.73
C GLU A 13 19.82 -1.03 19.20
N ILE A 14 19.90 -0.06 20.13
CA ILE A 14 18.71 0.72 20.54
C ILE A 14 18.14 1.50 19.35
N PHE A 15 18.99 2.11 18.51
CA PHE A 15 18.55 2.82 17.32
C PHE A 15 17.96 1.90 16.25
N GLU A 16 18.32 0.62 16.21
CA GLU A 16 17.67 -0.39 15.36
C GLU A 16 16.23 -0.66 15.77
N GLN A 17 15.92 -0.51 17.06
CA GLN A 17 14.56 -0.69 17.58
C GLN A 17 13.67 0.55 17.38
N LEU A 18 14.19 1.64 16.80
CA LEU A 18 13.44 2.86 16.52
C LEU A 18 13.02 2.89 15.04
N PRO A 19 11.78 2.48 14.72
CA PRO A 19 11.36 2.29 13.33
C PRO A 19 11.12 3.61 12.58
N LEU A 20 10.96 4.74 13.28
CA LEU A 20 10.63 6.01 12.66
C LEU A 20 11.86 6.92 12.55
N PRO A 21 12.20 7.42 11.34
CA PRO A 21 13.26 8.40 11.17
C PRO A 21 13.08 9.68 11.99
N SER A 22 11.84 10.04 12.35
CA SER A 22 11.55 11.19 13.22
C SER A 22 12.09 11.01 14.63
N ASP A 23 12.10 9.78 15.15
CA ASP A 23 12.53 9.50 16.51
C ASP A 23 14.05 9.61 16.60
N LEU A 24 14.74 9.06 15.59
CA LEU A 24 16.19 9.23 15.42
C LEU A 24 16.58 10.70 15.24
N TYR A 25 15.80 11.47 14.47
CA TYR A 25 16.03 12.90 14.33
C TYR A 25 15.90 13.66 15.66
N ASN A 26 14.90 13.32 16.48
CA ASN A 26 14.75 13.90 17.81
C ASN A 26 15.94 13.56 18.72
N ILE A 27 16.45 12.33 18.65
CA ILE A 27 17.66 11.90 19.38
C ILE A 27 18.89 12.70 18.92
N MET A 28 19.09 12.87 17.62
CA MET A 28 20.20 13.67 17.08
C MET A 28 20.21 15.10 17.63
N ARG A 29 19.05 15.68 17.90
CA ARG A 29 18.92 17.06 18.43
C ARG A 29 19.25 17.20 19.91
N THR A 30 19.38 16.09 20.65
CA THR A 30 19.62 16.13 22.11
C THR A 30 21.05 16.52 22.47
N SER A 31 22.05 16.03 21.72
CA SER A 31 23.47 16.33 21.97
C SER A 31 24.33 16.06 20.74
N LYS A 32 25.52 16.68 20.69
CA LYS A 32 26.50 16.42 19.62
C LYS A 32 26.93 14.95 19.55
N TRP A 33 27.10 14.30 20.70
CA TRP A 33 27.49 12.88 20.76
C TRP A 33 26.41 11.96 20.17
N PHE A 34 25.15 12.21 20.52
CA PHE A 34 24.02 11.49 19.93
C PHE A 34 23.84 11.81 18.44
N CYS A 35 24.14 13.04 18.01
CA CYS A 35 24.20 13.39 16.59
C CYS A 35 25.22 12.50 15.86
N ASP A 36 26.46 12.42 16.34
CA ASP A 36 27.53 11.64 15.71
C ASP A 36 27.21 10.15 15.62
N LEU A 37 26.53 9.59 16.64
CA LEU A 37 26.08 8.20 16.64
C LEU A 37 24.87 7.96 15.71
N ALA A 38 23.83 8.78 15.85
CA ALA A 38 22.56 8.56 15.16
C ALA A 38 22.58 8.96 13.68
N VAL A 39 23.58 9.75 13.22
CA VAL A 39 23.77 10.06 11.79
C VAL A 39 23.85 8.78 10.95
N ARG A 40 24.48 7.72 11.43
CA ARG A 40 24.52 6.44 10.69
C ARG A 40 23.16 5.75 10.66
N ALA A 41 22.46 5.75 11.80
CA ALA A 41 21.16 5.10 11.94
C ALA A 41 20.08 5.79 11.08
N ILE A 42 20.04 7.13 11.06
CA ILE A 42 19.02 7.86 10.29
C ILE A 42 19.19 7.68 8.78
N HIS A 43 20.45 7.55 8.31
CA HIS A 43 20.76 7.36 6.88
C HIS A 43 20.66 5.91 6.41
N ARG A 44 20.20 4.98 7.26
CA ARG A 44 19.75 3.65 6.81
C ARG A 44 18.57 3.77 5.84
N HIS A 45 17.78 4.83 5.99
CA HIS A 45 16.64 5.18 5.14
C HIS A 45 16.94 6.46 4.37
N VAL A 46 17.29 6.33 3.09
CA VAL A 46 17.61 7.47 2.22
C VAL A 46 16.38 7.86 1.41
N ILE A 47 15.88 9.07 1.64
CA ILE A 47 14.68 9.61 0.97
C ILE A 47 15.09 10.79 0.09
N TRP A 48 15.16 10.57 -1.22
CA TRP A 48 15.56 11.55 -2.23
C TRP A 48 14.41 11.77 -3.23
N LYS A 49 13.36 12.45 -2.77
CA LYS A 49 12.16 12.77 -3.58
C LYS A 49 12.27 14.07 -4.37
N THR A 50 13.11 15.00 -3.94
CA THR A 50 13.29 16.30 -4.62
C THR A 50 14.78 16.57 -4.87
N PRO A 51 15.14 17.29 -5.95
CA PRO A 51 16.55 17.58 -6.20
C PRO A 51 17.17 18.46 -5.12
N HIS A 52 16.41 19.33 -4.46
CA HIS A 52 16.89 20.13 -3.32
C HIS A 52 17.37 19.25 -2.17
N THR A 53 16.60 18.21 -1.85
CA THR A 53 16.98 17.22 -0.82
C THR A 53 18.27 16.51 -1.22
N VAL A 54 18.43 16.16 -2.50
CA VAL A 54 19.66 15.52 -3.00
C VAL A 54 20.86 16.46 -2.90
N ALA A 55 20.74 17.70 -3.40
CA ALA A 55 21.81 18.69 -3.36
C ALA A 55 22.26 18.99 -1.92
N HIS A 56 21.32 19.06 -0.98
CA HIS A 56 21.61 19.26 0.44
C HIS A 56 22.32 18.06 1.07
N ASN A 57 21.91 16.82 0.73
CA ASN A 57 22.41 15.61 1.37
C ASN A 57 23.68 15.05 0.72
N LEU A 58 23.95 15.30 -0.56
CA LEU A 58 25.11 14.76 -1.26
C LEU A 58 26.47 15.05 -0.59
N PRO A 59 26.74 16.28 -0.07
CA PRO A 59 27.98 16.56 0.65
C PRO A 59 28.21 15.67 1.88
N LEU A 60 27.15 15.23 2.56
CA LEU A 60 27.23 14.42 3.78
C LEU A 60 27.98 13.10 3.54
N TRP A 61 27.75 12.46 2.40
CA TRP A 61 28.38 11.20 2.02
C TRP A 61 29.88 11.33 1.76
N LYS A 62 30.35 12.54 1.40
CA LYS A 62 31.79 12.82 1.27
C LYS A 62 32.47 12.96 2.63
N VAL A 63 31.75 13.53 3.61
CA VAL A 63 32.25 13.76 4.97
C VAL A 63 32.28 12.44 5.76
N HIS A 64 31.23 11.63 5.65
CA HIS A 64 31.09 10.38 6.40
C HIS A 64 31.26 9.15 5.50
N LYS A 65 32.51 8.88 5.09
CA LYS A 65 32.84 7.72 4.25
C LYS A 65 32.48 6.39 4.91
N GLY A 66 32.00 5.44 4.12
CA GLY A 66 31.66 4.08 4.57
C GLY A 66 30.22 3.93 5.05
N MET A 67 29.43 5.01 5.07
CA MET A 67 28.00 4.96 5.37
C MET A 67 27.18 4.26 4.27
N GLU A 68 27.72 4.17 3.05
CA GLU A 68 27.03 3.59 1.90
C GLU A 68 26.63 2.13 2.11
N GLY A 69 27.43 1.38 2.86
CA GLY A 69 27.14 0.00 3.22
C GLY A 69 26.02 -0.18 4.25
N PHE A 70 25.55 0.90 4.89
CA PHE A 70 24.49 0.85 5.91
C PHE A 70 23.12 1.27 5.37
N VAL A 71 23.02 1.61 4.09
CA VAL A 71 21.74 1.99 3.45
C VAL A 71 20.94 0.73 3.13
N HIS A 72 19.75 0.63 3.72
CA HIS A 72 18.82 -0.51 3.54
C HIS A 72 17.56 -0.12 2.76
N THR A 73 17.09 1.12 2.91
CA THR A 73 15.93 1.64 2.18
C THR A 73 16.33 2.83 1.33
N LEU A 74 15.89 2.85 0.08
CA LEU A 74 16.10 3.96 -0.85
C LEU A 74 14.79 4.35 -1.55
N GLU A 75 14.39 5.62 -1.40
CA GLU A 75 13.29 6.22 -2.16
C GLU A 75 13.84 7.27 -3.12
N LEU A 76 13.63 7.07 -4.42
CA LEU A 76 14.06 7.98 -5.49
C LEU A 76 12.85 8.59 -6.18
N GLY A 77 12.81 9.92 -6.25
CA GLY A 77 11.79 10.69 -6.97
C GLY A 77 12.34 11.80 -7.85
N VAL A 78 13.65 11.77 -8.13
CA VAL A 78 14.35 12.83 -8.87
C VAL A 78 14.60 12.40 -10.31
N THR A 79 14.26 13.28 -11.25
CA THR A 79 14.52 13.11 -12.70
C THR A 79 15.21 14.34 -13.27
N THR A 80 15.93 14.15 -14.38
CA THR A 80 16.43 15.26 -15.21
C THR A 80 15.30 15.89 -16.01
N LEU A 81 15.47 17.16 -16.39
CA LEU A 81 14.55 17.85 -17.31
C LEU A 81 14.52 17.14 -18.67
N PRO A 82 13.36 16.63 -19.11
CA PRO A 82 13.24 16.01 -20.43
C PRO A 82 13.50 17.01 -21.57
N PRO A 83 13.92 16.54 -22.76
CA PRO A 83 14.05 17.39 -23.95
C PRO A 83 12.71 18.08 -24.30
N GLY A 84 12.76 19.28 -24.88
CA GLY A 84 11.58 20.05 -25.28
C GLY A 84 10.79 20.72 -24.16
N ILE A 85 11.02 20.36 -22.88
CA ILE A 85 10.30 20.96 -21.74
C ILE A 85 11.10 22.10 -21.14
N SER A 86 10.42 23.21 -20.85
CA SER A 86 10.98 24.31 -20.05
C SER A 86 10.55 24.18 -18.59
N GLY A 87 11.45 24.45 -17.65
CA GLY A 87 11.11 24.37 -16.23
C GLY A 87 12.27 24.72 -15.29
N PRO A 88 12.01 24.77 -13.98
CA PRO A 88 13.03 25.02 -12.98
C PRO A 88 13.93 23.79 -12.80
N VAL A 89 15.24 24.01 -12.82
CA VAL A 89 16.27 22.97 -12.69
C VAL A 89 17.19 23.31 -11.52
N VAL A 90 17.42 22.36 -10.62
CA VAL A 90 18.31 22.51 -9.47
C VAL A 90 19.73 22.10 -9.84
N ASP A 91 20.68 22.99 -9.61
CA ASP A 91 22.10 22.71 -9.76
C ASP A 91 22.68 21.90 -8.59
N ILE A 92 23.94 21.48 -8.70
CA ILE A 92 24.61 20.71 -7.64
C ILE A 92 24.78 21.48 -6.32
N ALA A 93 24.68 22.81 -6.35
CA ALA A 93 24.73 23.66 -5.17
C ALA A 93 23.34 23.89 -4.54
N GLY A 94 22.28 23.29 -5.11
CA GLY A 94 20.91 23.43 -4.61
C GLY A 94 20.19 24.68 -5.10
N ARG A 95 20.75 25.41 -6.08
CA ARG A 95 20.12 26.62 -6.64
C ARG A 95 19.20 26.25 -7.79
N SER A 96 17.98 26.79 -7.78
CA SER A 96 17.04 26.65 -8.89
C SER A 96 17.33 27.66 -10.00
N VAL A 97 17.48 27.17 -11.22
CA VAL A 97 17.69 27.96 -12.44
C VAL A 97 16.62 27.55 -13.45
N TRP A 98 15.95 28.53 -14.04
CA TRP A 98 15.01 28.24 -15.13
C TRP A 98 15.77 27.81 -16.39
N ARG A 99 15.41 26.67 -16.96
CA ARG A 99 15.98 26.18 -18.22
C ARG A 99 14.91 26.16 -19.29
N GLN A 100 15.22 26.72 -20.45
CA GLN A 100 14.38 26.58 -21.63
C GLN A 100 14.62 25.21 -22.28
N GLY A 101 13.51 24.52 -22.56
CA GLY A 101 13.51 23.33 -23.38
C GLY A 101 13.73 23.70 -24.84
N HIS A 102 14.60 22.96 -25.52
CA HIS A 102 14.77 23.04 -26.96
C HIS A 102 14.28 21.72 -27.58
N GLY A 103 13.50 21.80 -28.65
CA GLY A 103 12.86 20.67 -29.33
C GLY A 103 11.37 20.52 -29.03
N GLU A 104 10.73 19.54 -29.66
CA GLU A 104 9.34 19.19 -29.40
C GLU A 104 9.23 18.42 -28.08
N ALA A 105 8.36 18.89 -27.18
CA ALA A 105 8.03 18.18 -25.96
C ALA A 105 7.04 17.05 -26.28
N HIS A 106 7.31 15.83 -25.82
CA HIS A 106 6.34 14.74 -25.98
C HIS A 106 5.05 15.07 -25.24
N GLU A 107 3.91 14.83 -25.89
CA GLU A 107 2.56 15.03 -25.32
C GLU A 107 2.41 14.32 -23.96
N THR A 108 3.08 13.18 -23.75
CA THR A 108 3.10 12.48 -22.46
C THR A 108 3.67 13.32 -21.31
N TYR A 109 4.59 14.24 -21.55
CA TYR A 109 5.09 15.07 -20.47
C TYR A 109 4.16 16.24 -20.15
N ILE A 110 3.32 16.62 -21.11
CA ILE A 110 2.36 17.72 -21.02
C ILE A 110 1.05 17.23 -20.37
N ASP A 111 0.51 16.10 -20.82
CA ASP A 111 -0.78 15.55 -20.37
C ASP A 111 -0.79 15.08 -18.92
N TYR A 112 0.35 14.66 -18.42
CA TYR A 112 0.43 14.02 -17.11
C TYR A 112 0.70 14.99 -15.98
N GLU A 113 0.55 16.31 -16.23
CA GLU A 113 0.90 17.42 -15.33
C GLU A 113 2.02 16.93 -14.43
N VAL A 114 3.22 16.72 -15.01
CA VAL A 114 4.41 16.43 -14.21
C VAL A 114 4.57 17.67 -13.36
N ASP A 115 3.86 17.66 -12.23
CA ASP A 115 3.57 18.78 -11.36
C ASP A 115 4.88 19.52 -11.20
N LEU A 116 4.84 20.84 -11.40
CA LEU A 116 5.79 21.92 -11.09
C LEU A 116 6.93 21.59 -10.08
N LEU A 117 7.63 20.50 -10.31
CA LEU A 117 8.67 19.91 -9.49
C LEU A 117 9.96 20.40 -10.08
N ASN A 118 10.85 20.86 -9.22
CA ASN A 118 12.18 21.21 -9.65
C ASN A 118 12.84 19.94 -10.24
N TYR A 119 13.42 20.05 -11.43
CA TYR A 119 14.17 18.97 -12.08
C TYR A 119 15.62 18.97 -11.59
N ALA A 120 16.32 17.84 -11.61
CA ALA A 120 17.75 17.86 -11.38
C ALA A 120 18.51 18.29 -12.64
N SER A 121 19.53 19.13 -12.47
CA SER A 121 20.53 19.33 -13.53
C SER A 121 21.29 18.04 -13.80
N ASN A 122 21.80 17.86 -15.02
CA ASN A 122 22.58 16.67 -15.37
C ASN A 122 23.74 16.41 -14.39
N PRO A 123 24.55 17.42 -13.97
CA PRO A 123 25.61 17.19 -12.98
C PRO A 123 25.10 16.69 -11.63
N LEU A 124 23.99 17.25 -11.14
CA LEU A 124 23.38 16.81 -9.88
C LEU A 124 22.87 15.37 -10.00
N TYR A 125 22.16 15.06 -11.08
CA TYR A 125 21.63 13.72 -11.34
C TYR A 125 22.74 12.67 -11.49
N THR A 126 23.81 12.97 -12.25
CA THR A 126 24.96 12.07 -12.37
C THR A 126 25.66 11.85 -11.03
N ALA A 127 25.82 12.89 -10.21
CA ALA A 127 26.39 12.76 -8.87
C ALA A 127 25.50 11.89 -7.96
N MET A 128 24.18 12.07 -8.04
CA MET A 128 23.19 11.26 -7.33
C MET A 128 23.30 9.78 -7.74
N MET A 129 23.23 9.47 -9.04
CA MET A 129 23.28 8.09 -9.53
C MET A 129 24.61 7.41 -9.24
N LYS A 130 25.72 8.16 -9.26
CA LYS A 130 27.02 7.65 -8.80
C LYS A 130 26.97 7.26 -7.32
N GLN A 131 26.39 8.09 -6.46
CA GLN A 131 26.24 7.75 -5.05
C GLN A 131 25.32 6.52 -4.84
N VAL A 132 24.19 6.45 -5.57
CA VAL A 132 23.27 5.31 -5.53
C VAL A 132 23.98 4.00 -5.88
N SER A 133 24.89 4.02 -6.86
CA SER A 133 25.65 2.82 -7.25
C SER A 133 26.58 2.27 -6.15
N MET A 134 26.86 3.06 -5.11
CA MET A 134 27.67 2.63 -3.96
C MET A 134 26.83 1.97 -2.87
N PHE A 135 25.50 2.12 -2.89
CA PHE A 135 24.60 1.50 -1.93
C PHE A 135 24.38 0.02 -2.32
N THR A 136 25.04 -0.89 -1.59
CA THR A 136 25.06 -2.32 -1.94
C THR A 136 24.10 -3.19 -1.13
N ASN A 137 23.64 -2.69 0.02
CA ASN A 137 22.81 -3.42 0.98
C ASN A 137 21.34 -3.01 0.96
N ILE A 138 20.87 -2.40 -0.14
CA ILE A 138 19.46 -2.02 -0.28
C ILE A 138 18.57 -3.27 -0.31
N GLU A 139 17.59 -3.29 0.57
CA GLU A 139 16.54 -4.30 0.70
C GLU A 139 15.20 -3.77 0.17
N ASP A 140 14.93 -2.47 0.34
CA ASP A 140 13.71 -1.81 -0.11
C ASP A 140 14.04 -0.65 -1.07
N LEU A 141 13.55 -0.75 -2.31
CA LEU A 141 13.74 0.28 -3.33
C LEU A 141 12.41 0.78 -3.86
N THR A 142 12.20 2.09 -3.79
CA THR A 142 11.02 2.76 -4.33
C THR A 142 11.41 3.81 -5.36
N PHE A 143 10.84 3.72 -6.56
CA PHE A 143 10.83 4.79 -7.54
C PHE A 143 9.46 5.45 -7.55
N SER A 144 9.41 6.78 -7.39
CA SER A 144 8.16 7.54 -7.35
C SER A 144 8.23 8.74 -8.28
N GLY A 145 7.41 8.78 -9.33
CA GLY A 145 7.39 9.91 -10.27
C GLY A 145 8.65 10.06 -11.13
N VAL A 146 9.46 9.01 -11.28
CA VAL A 146 10.73 9.04 -12.01
C VAL A 146 10.54 8.70 -13.50
N LEU A 147 11.34 9.33 -14.38
CA LEU A 147 11.51 8.87 -15.75
C LEU A 147 12.51 7.71 -15.77
N LEU A 148 12.00 6.48 -15.94
CA LEU A 148 12.81 5.27 -15.89
C LEU A 148 13.68 5.12 -17.14
N ALA A 149 14.96 5.42 -16.98
CA ALA A 149 16.05 5.13 -17.91
C ALA A 149 16.82 3.84 -17.54
N ASN A 150 17.72 3.41 -18.44
CA ASN A 150 18.58 2.22 -18.27
C ASN A 150 19.35 2.15 -16.94
N GLU A 151 19.76 3.29 -16.40
CA GLU A 151 20.51 3.35 -15.14
C GLU A 151 19.69 2.78 -13.96
N HIS A 152 18.38 3.01 -13.94
CA HIS A 152 17.50 2.48 -12.89
C HIS A 152 17.38 0.96 -12.97
N TYR A 153 17.28 0.40 -14.18
CA TYR A 153 17.30 -1.05 -14.38
C TYR A 153 18.63 -1.66 -13.92
N ARG A 154 19.76 -1.00 -14.22
CA ARG A 154 21.07 -1.45 -13.73
C ARG A 154 21.13 -1.45 -12.20
N VAL A 155 20.58 -0.42 -11.54
CA VAL A 155 20.47 -0.39 -10.07
C VAL A 155 19.66 -1.59 -9.58
N ILE A 156 18.44 -1.82 -10.10
CA ILE A 156 17.58 -2.94 -9.69
C ILE A 156 18.32 -4.28 -9.81
N HIS A 157 19.03 -4.52 -10.92
CA HIS A 157 19.70 -5.79 -11.18
C HIS A 157 21.04 -5.97 -10.46
N ASN A 158 21.66 -4.89 -9.95
CA ASN A 158 22.93 -4.94 -9.24
C ASN A 158 22.79 -5.03 -7.72
N LEU A 159 21.56 -5.05 -7.18
CA LEU A 159 21.29 -5.14 -5.76
C LEU A 159 21.02 -6.59 -5.33
N PRO A 160 21.98 -7.29 -4.70
CA PRO A 160 21.84 -8.71 -4.36
C PRO A 160 20.87 -8.97 -3.19
N ARG A 161 20.62 -7.95 -2.35
CA ARG A 161 19.76 -8.05 -1.17
C ARG A 161 18.35 -7.51 -1.38
N LEU A 162 18.04 -6.99 -2.57
CA LEU A 162 16.75 -6.37 -2.85
C LEU A 162 15.59 -7.35 -2.64
N ARG A 163 14.66 -7.01 -1.74
CA ARG A 163 13.45 -7.79 -1.42
C ARG A 163 12.20 -7.11 -1.92
N THR A 164 12.07 -5.81 -1.64
CA THR A 164 10.91 -5.02 -2.03
C THR A 164 11.27 -4.05 -3.13
N LEU A 165 10.52 -4.10 -4.23
CA LEU A 165 10.62 -3.14 -5.33
C LEU A 165 9.26 -2.49 -5.57
N ARG A 166 9.22 -1.15 -5.47
CA ARG A 166 8.03 -0.35 -5.73
C ARG A 166 8.30 0.65 -6.85
N ILE A 167 7.38 0.70 -7.81
CA ILE A 167 7.44 1.61 -8.96
C ILE A 167 6.10 2.30 -9.06
N GLU A 168 6.07 3.57 -8.68
CA GLU A 168 4.86 4.34 -8.45
C GLU A 168 4.86 5.59 -9.32
N SER A 169 3.80 5.80 -10.09
CA SER A 169 3.62 7.01 -10.93
C SER A 169 4.79 7.31 -11.87
N CYS A 170 5.61 6.29 -12.22
CA CYS A 170 6.81 6.45 -13.03
C CYS A 170 6.50 6.40 -14.53
N THR A 171 7.29 7.11 -15.33
CA THR A 171 7.19 7.07 -16.79
C THR A 171 8.25 6.13 -17.36
N VAL A 172 7.84 5.15 -18.15
CA VAL A 172 8.77 4.19 -18.78
C VAL A 172 9.37 4.80 -20.05
N GLY A 173 10.69 4.98 -20.06
CA GLY A 173 11.44 5.51 -21.21
C GLY A 173 11.69 4.49 -22.32
N ARG A 174 12.21 4.96 -23.46
CA ARG A 174 12.42 4.16 -24.70
C ARG A 174 13.56 3.13 -24.65
N ASP A 175 14.41 3.16 -23.63
CA ASP A 175 15.67 2.43 -23.64
C ASP A 175 15.69 1.21 -22.70
N ALA A 176 14.56 0.59 -22.36
CA ALA A 176 14.57 -0.50 -21.38
C ALA A 176 15.35 -1.73 -21.91
N SER A 177 16.61 -1.89 -21.50
CA SER A 177 17.44 -3.03 -21.93
C SER A 177 16.99 -4.36 -21.33
N ASN A 178 17.19 -5.43 -22.09
CA ASN A 178 16.77 -6.78 -21.72
C ASN A 178 17.69 -7.37 -20.65
N HIS A 179 17.40 -7.09 -19.38
CA HIS A 179 18.16 -7.62 -18.25
C HIS A 179 17.69 -9.03 -17.85
N ASN A 180 18.60 -9.84 -17.29
CA ASN A 180 18.28 -11.20 -16.86
C ASN A 180 17.46 -11.21 -15.57
N ARG A 181 16.17 -11.55 -15.68
CA ARG A 181 15.19 -11.57 -14.58
C ARG A 181 15.36 -12.77 -13.64
N ARG A 182 16.02 -13.83 -14.10
CA ARG A 182 16.17 -15.09 -13.32
C ARG A 182 17.04 -14.94 -12.07
N ARG A 183 17.76 -13.82 -11.95
CA ARG A 183 18.66 -13.51 -10.83
C ARG A 183 18.10 -12.45 -9.89
N LEU A 184 16.88 -11.94 -10.14
CA LEU A 184 16.28 -10.91 -9.29
C LEU A 184 15.89 -11.50 -7.92
N PRO A 185 16.42 -10.96 -6.82
CA PRO A 185 16.18 -11.47 -5.47
C PRO A 185 14.88 -10.99 -4.81
N ILE A 186 14.02 -10.30 -5.57
CA ILE A 186 12.80 -9.65 -5.09
C ILE A 186 11.74 -10.67 -4.65
N THR A 187 11.08 -10.38 -3.54
CA THR A 187 9.95 -11.13 -2.98
C THR A 187 8.65 -10.33 -3.10
N ASP A 188 8.73 -9.00 -3.15
CA ASP A 188 7.57 -8.11 -3.16
C ASP A 188 7.71 -7.09 -4.29
N LEU A 189 6.74 -7.09 -5.20
CA LEU A 189 6.70 -6.17 -6.35
C LEU A 189 5.42 -5.33 -6.33
N MET A 190 5.58 -4.02 -6.49
CA MET A 190 4.49 -3.08 -6.70
C MET A 190 4.70 -2.28 -7.98
N LEU A 191 3.73 -2.34 -8.90
CA LEU A 191 3.68 -1.54 -10.12
C LEU A 191 2.37 -0.73 -10.11
N TYR A 192 2.47 0.57 -9.90
CA TYR A 192 1.32 1.41 -9.64
C TYR A 192 1.36 2.69 -10.46
N ASN A 193 0.25 3.00 -11.15
CA ASN A 193 0.08 4.21 -11.97
C ASN A 193 1.24 4.44 -12.98
N LEU A 194 1.71 3.37 -13.63
CA LEU A 194 2.74 3.43 -14.66
C LEU A 194 2.28 4.29 -15.85
N ARG A 195 3.12 5.25 -16.23
CA ARG A 195 2.90 6.14 -17.37
C ARG A 195 3.73 5.62 -18.54
N ARG A 196 3.14 5.66 -19.74
CA ARG A 196 3.80 5.22 -20.97
C ARG A 196 4.19 6.44 -21.75
N GLN A 197 5.44 6.50 -22.23
CA GLN A 197 5.84 7.51 -23.19
C GLN A 197 5.11 7.23 -24.51
N MET A 198 4.00 7.92 -24.75
CA MET A 198 3.34 7.91 -26.05
C MET A 198 4.30 8.53 -27.05
N GLY A 199 4.51 7.82 -28.16
CA GLY A 199 5.14 8.40 -29.32
C GLY A 199 4.22 9.43 -29.95
N ASP A 200 4.78 10.22 -30.86
CA ASP A 200 4.02 10.97 -31.85
C ASP A 200 3.00 10.05 -32.56
N ARG A 201 1.98 10.58 -33.24
CA ARG A 201 0.80 9.87 -33.82
C ARG A 201 1.10 8.81 -34.91
N ASP A 202 2.24 8.13 -34.83
CA ASP A 202 2.65 6.99 -35.63
C ASP A 202 2.30 5.67 -34.91
N PRO A 203 1.46 4.81 -35.53
CA PRO A 203 1.17 3.46 -35.03
C PRO A 203 2.40 2.60 -34.72
N GLN A 204 3.56 2.84 -35.37
CA GLN A 204 4.81 2.15 -35.06
C GLN A 204 5.42 2.60 -33.73
N ALA A 205 5.24 3.88 -33.37
CA ALA A 205 5.74 4.44 -32.12
C ALA A 205 4.93 3.94 -30.90
N GLU A 206 3.65 3.65 -31.08
CA GLU A 206 2.85 2.93 -30.08
C GLU A 206 3.45 1.54 -29.83
N LEU A 207 3.74 0.76 -30.88
CA LEU A 207 4.31 -0.58 -30.76
C LEU A 207 5.62 -0.62 -29.94
N HIS A 208 6.51 0.36 -30.15
CA HIS A 208 7.77 0.50 -29.40
C HIS A 208 7.56 0.98 -27.95
N ALA A 209 6.59 1.86 -27.69
CA ALA A 209 6.20 2.23 -26.32
C ALA A 209 5.67 1.01 -25.54
N PHE A 210 4.93 0.12 -26.21
CA PHE A 210 4.48 -1.14 -25.63
C PHE A 210 5.62 -2.12 -25.34
N GLU A 211 6.66 -2.20 -26.17
CA GLU A 211 7.82 -3.07 -25.93
C GLU A 211 8.65 -2.65 -24.71
N ASN A 212 8.82 -1.35 -24.50
CA ASN A 212 9.57 -0.82 -23.37
C ASN A 212 8.90 -1.11 -22.03
N VAL A 213 7.58 -0.96 -21.98
CA VAL A 213 6.81 -1.32 -20.80
C VAL A 213 6.90 -2.82 -20.53
N LYS A 214 6.84 -3.68 -21.56
CA LYS A 214 6.96 -5.15 -21.37
C LYS A 214 8.21 -5.54 -20.59
N ASN A 215 9.36 -4.91 -20.85
CA ASN A 215 10.59 -5.21 -20.12
C ASN A 215 10.47 -4.88 -18.62
N LEU A 216 9.78 -3.79 -18.27
CA LEU A 216 9.46 -3.49 -16.87
C LEU A 216 8.48 -4.50 -16.27
N LEU A 217 7.40 -4.82 -16.99
CA LEU A 217 6.34 -5.72 -16.49
C LEU A 217 6.86 -7.12 -16.15
N THR A 218 7.87 -7.55 -16.89
CA THR A 218 8.47 -8.87 -16.69
C THR A 218 9.27 -9.03 -15.40
N LEU A 219 9.46 -7.96 -14.61
CA LEU A 219 9.88 -8.07 -13.21
C LEU A 219 8.93 -8.98 -12.41
N ALA A 220 7.67 -9.10 -12.81
CA ALA A 220 6.69 -10.03 -12.23
C ALA A 220 7.04 -11.53 -12.41
N LEU A 221 8.08 -11.85 -13.20
CA LEU A 221 8.58 -13.22 -13.40
C LEU A 221 9.75 -13.59 -12.46
N ALA A 222 10.09 -12.72 -11.49
CA ALA A 222 11.14 -13.03 -10.54
C ALA A 222 10.83 -14.34 -9.77
N PRO A 223 11.79 -15.27 -9.66
CA PRO A 223 11.51 -16.63 -9.17
C PRO A 223 11.16 -16.68 -7.69
N GLY A 224 11.68 -15.75 -6.88
CA GLY A 224 11.42 -15.64 -5.44
C GLY A 224 10.18 -14.83 -5.08
N LEU A 225 9.40 -14.39 -6.06
CA LEU A 225 8.30 -13.46 -5.84
C LEU A 225 7.15 -14.12 -5.06
N ARG A 226 6.76 -13.47 -3.96
CA ARG A 226 5.68 -13.87 -3.04
C ARG A 226 4.48 -12.95 -3.11
N THR A 227 4.71 -11.66 -3.39
CA THR A 227 3.65 -10.65 -3.46
C THR A 227 3.71 -9.85 -4.74
N ILE A 228 2.56 -9.69 -5.37
CA ILE A 228 2.36 -8.78 -6.50
C ILE A 228 1.27 -7.77 -6.15
N ARG A 229 1.56 -6.48 -6.34
CA ARG A 229 0.61 -5.37 -6.24
C ARG A 229 0.59 -4.62 -7.56
N VAL A 230 -0.55 -4.58 -8.24
CA VAL A 230 -0.66 -3.98 -9.57
C VAL A 230 -1.98 -3.25 -9.75
N ASP A 231 -1.99 -2.15 -10.50
CA ASP A 231 -3.23 -1.55 -11.01
C ASP A 231 -3.41 -1.84 -12.51
N SER A 232 -4.44 -1.27 -13.12
CA SER A 232 -4.74 -1.41 -14.56
C SER A 232 -3.66 -0.82 -15.48
N SER A 233 -2.73 0.00 -14.99
CA SER A 233 -1.67 0.57 -15.82
C SER A 233 -0.57 -0.46 -16.16
N ALA A 234 -0.35 -1.41 -15.26
CA ALA A 234 0.70 -2.42 -15.37
C ALA A 234 0.28 -3.64 -16.22
N ASP A 235 -1.01 -3.94 -16.34
CA ASP A 235 -1.60 -5.02 -17.19
C ASP A 235 -0.70 -6.26 -17.43
N ILE A 236 -0.13 -6.78 -16.34
CA ILE A 236 0.83 -7.90 -16.38
C ILE A 236 0.16 -9.19 -16.85
N PHE A 237 -1.14 -9.34 -16.65
CA PHE A 237 -1.88 -10.55 -16.99
C PHE A 237 -1.98 -10.72 -18.51
N LYS A 238 -2.25 -9.63 -19.23
CA LYS A 238 -2.28 -9.62 -20.70
C LYS A 238 -0.89 -9.69 -21.29
N HIS A 239 0.06 -8.91 -20.77
CA HIS A 239 1.35 -8.71 -21.44
C HIS A 239 2.44 -9.71 -21.04
N VAL A 240 2.36 -10.26 -19.82
CA VAL A 240 3.37 -11.18 -19.28
C VAL A 240 2.83 -12.61 -19.22
N PHE A 241 1.60 -12.78 -18.73
CA PHE A 241 1.05 -14.09 -18.39
C PHE A 241 0.03 -14.67 -19.38
N SER A 242 -0.32 -13.98 -20.47
CA SER A 242 -1.35 -14.46 -21.40
C SER A 242 -0.95 -15.76 -22.11
N GLY A 243 -1.84 -16.78 -22.07
CA GLY A 243 -1.56 -18.20 -22.36
C GLY A 243 -0.59 -18.50 -23.51
N PRO A 244 -1.00 -18.41 -24.79
CA PRO A 244 -0.17 -18.90 -25.91
C PRO A 244 1.17 -18.17 -26.04
N ALA A 245 1.18 -16.86 -25.74
CA ALA A 245 2.37 -16.03 -25.82
C ALA A 245 3.32 -16.24 -24.62
N ALA A 246 2.78 -16.53 -23.44
CA ALA A 246 3.54 -16.84 -22.24
C ALA A 246 4.23 -18.20 -22.37
N GLU A 247 3.54 -19.22 -22.88
CA GLU A 247 4.11 -20.56 -23.11
C GLU A 247 5.26 -20.53 -24.10
N ALA A 248 5.10 -19.85 -25.23
CA ALA A 248 6.17 -19.66 -26.22
C ALA A 248 7.41 -18.95 -25.62
N ARG A 249 7.22 -18.07 -24.63
CA ARG A 249 8.30 -17.34 -23.95
C ARG A 249 8.78 -18.02 -22.66
N ASN A 250 8.23 -19.19 -22.31
CA ASN A 250 8.47 -19.89 -21.05
C ASN A 250 8.25 -18.97 -19.81
N HIS A 251 7.27 -18.08 -19.89
CA HIS A 251 6.83 -17.25 -18.77
C HIS A 251 5.93 -18.10 -17.87
N LYS A 252 6.46 -18.48 -16.71
CA LYS A 252 5.73 -19.21 -15.68
C LYS A 252 5.34 -18.28 -14.53
N ILE A 253 4.21 -18.55 -13.90
CA ILE A 253 3.84 -17.89 -12.63
C ILE A 253 4.90 -18.26 -11.59
N PRO A 254 5.43 -17.31 -10.80
CA PRO A 254 6.38 -17.61 -9.76
C PRO A 254 5.84 -18.69 -8.80
N PRO A 255 6.63 -19.73 -8.48
CA PRO A 255 6.15 -20.91 -7.76
C PRO A 255 5.79 -20.65 -6.29
N HIS A 256 6.21 -19.51 -5.73
CA HIS A 256 5.95 -19.12 -4.35
C HIS A 256 5.04 -17.88 -4.27
N LEU A 257 4.31 -17.57 -5.34
CA LEU A 257 3.40 -16.43 -5.35
C LEU A 257 2.19 -16.72 -4.45
N GLU A 258 2.12 -16.01 -3.33
CA GLU A 258 1.14 -16.22 -2.26
C GLU A 258 0.10 -15.09 -2.22
N ARG A 259 0.50 -13.86 -2.55
CA ARG A 259 -0.33 -12.66 -2.34
C ARG A 259 -0.49 -11.85 -3.62
N LEU A 260 -1.74 -11.62 -4.02
CA LEU A 260 -2.10 -10.81 -5.18
C LEU A 260 -3.03 -9.67 -4.77
N TYR A 261 -2.61 -8.44 -5.07
CA TYR A 261 -3.40 -7.24 -4.83
C TYR A 261 -3.61 -6.47 -6.13
N ILE A 262 -4.88 -6.29 -6.52
CA ILE A 262 -5.28 -5.44 -7.64
C ILE A 262 -5.68 -4.09 -7.07
N LEU A 263 -4.89 -3.07 -7.37
CA LEU A 263 -5.00 -1.72 -6.82
C LEU A 263 -5.89 -0.84 -7.70
N ARG A 264 -6.56 0.14 -7.07
CA ARG A 264 -7.32 1.17 -7.76
C ARG A 264 -6.38 2.28 -8.24
N ARG A 265 -6.44 2.63 -9.54
CA ARG A 265 -5.66 3.75 -10.09
C ARG A 265 -6.13 5.09 -9.51
N PRO A 266 -5.24 6.03 -9.14
CA PRO A 266 -5.63 7.34 -8.64
C PRO A 266 -6.19 8.22 -9.76
N GLY A 267 -7.16 9.07 -9.45
CA GLY A 267 -7.81 9.97 -10.43
C GLY A 267 -8.97 9.37 -11.23
N THR A 268 -9.21 8.05 -11.15
CA THR A 268 -10.44 7.44 -11.72
C THR A 268 -11.63 7.62 -10.77
N GLN A 269 -11.91 8.84 -10.32
CA GLN A 269 -13.17 9.18 -9.63
C GLN A 269 -14.35 9.38 -10.62
N ARG A 270 -14.11 9.31 -11.94
CA ARG A 270 -15.13 9.57 -12.98
C ARG A 270 -15.11 8.63 -14.20
N SER A 271 -14.41 7.50 -14.15
CA SER A 271 -14.79 6.36 -14.99
C SER A 271 -15.64 5.49 -14.06
N ARG A 272 -16.98 5.65 -13.99
CA ARG A 272 -17.89 5.11 -15.02
C ARG A 272 -17.17 4.05 -15.87
N PHE A 273 -16.71 2.98 -15.23
CA PHE A 273 -17.06 1.69 -15.78
C PHE A 273 -18.58 1.65 -15.72
N ILE A 274 -19.17 2.02 -16.85
CA ILE A 274 -20.60 1.94 -17.08
C ILE A 274 -20.97 0.50 -16.71
N ALA A 275 -21.81 0.35 -15.70
CA ALA A 275 -22.68 -0.80 -15.58
C ALA A 275 -23.42 -0.91 -16.92
N GLY A 276 -22.91 -1.73 -17.83
CA GLY A 276 -23.34 -1.78 -19.22
C GLY A 276 -22.25 -2.17 -20.24
N ASP A 277 -20.97 -2.15 -19.89
CA ASP A 277 -19.93 -2.76 -20.74
C ASP A 277 -19.84 -4.28 -20.45
N THR A 278 -20.91 -4.98 -20.83
CA THR A 278 -21.09 -6.43 -20.74
C THR A 278 -20.34 -7.19 -21.83
N ALA A 279 -19.34 -6.58 -22.47
CA ALA A 279 -18.41 -7.31 -23.32
C ALA A 279 -17.30 -7.92 -22.44
N PRO A 280 -16.99 -9.22 -22.56
CA PRO A 280 -15.80 -9.80 -21.93
C PRO A 280 -14.58 -9.13 -22.58
N HIS A 281 -14.05 -8.09 -21.95
CA HIS A 281 -12.80 -7.49 -22.38
C HIS A 281 -11.76 -8.64 -22.42
N PRO A 282 -10.95 -8.81 -23.48
CA PRO A 282 -9.92 -9.86 -23.56
C PRO A 282 -8.92 -9.85 -22.38
N GLU A 283 -8.88 -8.73 -21.65
CA GLU A 283 -8.17 -8.55 -20.39
C GLU A 283 -8.74 -9.43 -19.26
N ALA A 284 -10.07 -9.57 -19.19
CA ALA A 284 -10.73 -10.47 -18.24
C ALA A 284 -10.36 -11.94 -18.51
N ALA A 285 -10.28 -12.36 -19.77
CA ALA A 285 -9.91 -13.74 -20.12
C ALA A 285 -8.44 -14.05 -19.75
N SER A 286 -7.52 -13.11 -20.01
CA SER A 286 -6.11 -13.27 -19.64
C SER A 286 -5.93 -13.33 -18.11
N PHE A 287 -6.69 -12.50 -17.39
CA PHE A 287 -6.70 -12.51 -15.93
C PHE A 287 -7.30 -13.80 -15.36
N GLN A 288 -8.44 -14.26 -15.87
CA GLN A 288 -9.04 -15.54 -15.46
C GLN A 288 -8.10 -16.73 -15.72
N SER A 289 -7.44 -16.75 -16.89
CA SER A 289 -6.42 -17.76 -17.22
C SER A 289 -5.22 -17.72 -16.28
N PHE A 290 -4.82 -16.54 -15.80
CA PHE A 290 -3.81 -16.41 -14.77
C PHE A 290 -4.29 -17.00 -13.44
N LEU A 291 -5.47 -16.60 -12.95
CA LEU A 291 -6.02 -17.11 -11.68
C LEU A 291 -6.18 -18.63 -11.69
N ALA A 292 -6.62 -19.21 -12.82
CA ALA A 292 -6.78 -20.66 -12.97
C ALA A 292 -5.47 -21.44 -12.85
N ARG A 293 -4.32 -20.82 -13.16
CA ARG A 293 -2.99 -21.44 -13.03
C ARG A 293 -2.29 -21.09 -11.72
N ALA A 294 -2.76 -20.08 -10.99
CA ALA A 294 -2.13 -19.58 -9.79
C ALA A 294 -2.58 -20.35 -8.53
N SER A 295 -2.19 -21.61 -8.42
CA SER A 295 -2.69 -22.50 -7.35
C SER A 295 -2.16 -22.19 -5.94
N THR A 296 -1.09 -21.40 -5.83
CA THR A 296 -0.39 -21.10 -4.57
C THR A 296 -0.88 -19.84 -3.86
N ILE A 297 -1.77 -19.07 -4.49
CA ILE A 297 -2.27 -17.81 -3.92
C ILE A 297 -3.14 -18.11 -2.70
N THR A 298 -2.74 -17.55 -1.56
CA THR A 298 -3.45 -17.59 -0.28
C THR A 298 -4.19 -16.29 0.00
N THR A 299 -3.74 -15.17 -0.57
CA THR A 299 -4.39 -13.85 -0.41
C THR A 299 -4.71 -13.22 -1.75
N TYR A 300 -5.97 -12.87 -1.95
CA TYR A 300 -6.44 -12.17 -3.15
C TYR A 300 -7.25 -10.93 -2.78
N SER A 301 -6.83 -9.76 -3.27
CA SER A 301 -7.52 -8.49 -3.09
C SER A 301 -7.80 -7.83 -4.44
N THR A 302 -9.01 -7.32 -4.64
CA THR A 302 -9.41 -6.62 -5.86
C THR A 302 -10.45 -5.54 -5.59
N PHE A 303 -10.46 -4.47 -6.39
CA PHE A 303 -11.53 -3.47 -6.40
C PHE A 303 -12.53 -3.68 -7.54
N GLN A 304 -12.29 -4.63 -8.43
CA GLN A 304 -13.13 -4.88 -9.59
C GLN A 304 -14.12 -6.00 -9.28
N ALA A 305 -15.40 -5.75 -9.56
CA ALA A 305 -16.41 -6.80 -9.52
C ALA A 305 -16.09 -7.81 -10.63
N LEU A 306 -15.88 -9.08 -10.25
CA LEU A 306 -15.73 -10.14 -11.23
C LEU A 306 -17.10 -10.36 -11.89
N SER A 307 -17.14 -10.31 -13.22
CA SER A 307 -18.38 -10.47 -13.99
C SER A 307 -18.91 -11.91 -13.82
N MET A 308 -19.80 -12.10 -12.83
CA MET A 308 -20.85 -13.12 -12.58
C MET A 308 -20.61 -14.62 -12.90
N GLN A 309 -19.48 -15.03 -13.45
CA GLN A 309 -19.13 -16.43 -13.59
C GLN A 309 -18.53 -16.91 -12.27
N GLN A 310 -19.24 -17.81 -11.59
CA GLN A 310 -18.76 -18.51 -10.40
C GLN A 310 -17.34 -19.03 -10.67
N MET A 311 -16.36 -18.55 -9.91
CA MET A 311 -14.99 -19.01 -10.02
C MET A 311 -14.94 -20.43 -9.44
N PRO A 312 -14.77 -21.48 -10.26
CA PRO A 312 -14.89 -22.85 -9.77
C PRO A 312 -13.87 -23.08 -8.65
N PRO A 313 -14.16 -23.93 -7.64
CA PRO A 313 -13.27 -24.14 -6.49
C PRO A 313 -11.86 -24.61 -6.87
N SER A 314 -11.68 -25.16 -8.08
CA SER A 314 -10.36 -25.51 -8.63
C SER A 314 -9.45 -24.30 -8.91
N VAL A 315 -10.02 -23.11 -9.06
CA VAL A 315 -9.29 -21.85 -9.26
C VAL A 315 -9.02 -21.23 -7.88
N LEU A 316 -7.75 -20.89 -7.62
CA LEU A 316 -7.26 -20.44 -6.31
C LEU A 316 -7.65 -21.38 -5.16
N PRO A 317 -7.29 -22.68 -5.22
CA PRO A 317 -7.72 -23.67 -4.22
C PRO A 317 -7.13 -23.43 -2.82
N ALA A 318 -5.99 -22.74 -2.74
CA ALA A 318 -5.31 -22.42 -1.48
C ALA A 318 -5.74 -21.09 -0.85
N LEU A 319 -6.76 -20.41 -1.39
CA LEU A 319 -7.18 -19.09 -0.94
C LEU A 319 -7.70 -19.13 0.51
N ARG A 320 -7.14 -18.24 1.34
CA ARG A 320 -7.47 -18.06 2.77
C ARG A 320 -7.98 -16.66 3.08
N CYS A 321 -7.48 -15.66 2.37
CA CYS A 321 -7.80 -14.25 2.60
C CYS A 321 -8.36 -13.62 1.33
N PHE A 322 -9.54 -13.01 1.41
CA PHE A 322 -10.19 -12.35 0.28
C PHE A 322 -10.56 -10.90 0.61
N SER A 323 -10.25 -9.97 -0.29
CA SER A 323 -10.73 -8.58 -0.24
C SER A 323 -11.36 -8.22 -1.58
N GLY A 324 -12.60 -7.72 -1.58
CA GLY A 324 -13.19 -7.15 -2.77
C GLY A 324 -14.64 -6.75 -2.66
N PRO A 325 -15.26 -6.30 -3.78
CA PRO A 325 -16.65 -5.86 -3.78
C PRO A 325 -17.60 -6.97 -3.33
N VAL A 326 -18.66 -6.60 -2.60
CA VAL A 326 -19.65 -7.53 -2.04
C VAL A 326 -20.22 -8.47 -3.10
N GLU A 327 -20.39 -8.00 -4.35
CA GLU A 327 -20.93 -8.76 -5.47
C GLU A 327 -20.05 -9.94 -5.89
N SER A 328 -18.74 -9.87 -5.61
CA SER A 328 -17.78 -10.91 -5.99
C SER A 328 -17.77 -12.11 -5.03
N MET A 329 -18.40 -11.98 -3.86
CA MET A 329 -18.31 -12.98 -2.79
C MET A 329 -18.83 -14.36 -3.21
N HIS A 330 -19.96 -14.40 -3.94
CA HIS A 330 -20.62 -15.65 -4.31
C HIS A 330 -19.79 -16.48 -5.28
N GLY A 331 -18.94 -15.83 -6.09
CA GLY A 331 -18.03 -16.51 -7.00
C GLY A 331 -16.77 -17.03 -6.32
N VAL A 332 -16.28 -16.37 -5.26
CA VAL A 332 -14.93 -16.58 -4.72
C VAL A 332 -14.92 -17.35 -3.39
N LEU A 333 -15.91 -17.19 -2.52
CA LEU A 333 -15.87 -17.82 -1.20
C LEU A 333 -16.18 -19.34 -1.20
N PRO A 334 -17.17 -19.85 -1.97
CA PRO A 334 -17.59 -21.25 -1.85
C PRO A 334 -16.48 -22.27 -2.12
N GLY A 335 -16.41 -23.29 -1.25
CA GLY A 335 -15.52 -24.44 -1.42
C GLY A 335 -14.04 -24.18 -1.08
N ARG A 336 -13.72 -23.06 -0.40
CA ARG A 336 -12.35 -22.66 -0.05
C ARG A 336 -12.18 -22.46 1.46
N PRO A 337 -10.97 -22.68 2.01
CA PRO A 337 -10.69 -22.54 3.45
C PRO A 337 -10.48 -21.06 3.83
N ILE A 338 -11.50 -20.23 3.65
CA ILE A 338 -11.40 -18.79 3.92
C ILE A 338 -11.37 -18.53 5.43
N GLU A 339 -10.34 -17.82 5.87
CA GLU A 339 -10.08 -17.44 7.26
C GLU A 339 -10.29 -15.93 7.48
N ALA A 340 -10.13 -15.12 6.43
CA ALA A 340 -10.30 -13.66 6.48
C ALA A 340 -11.02 -13.10 5.26
N VAL A 341 -11.99 -12.21 5.50
CA VAL A 341 -12.76 -11.54 4.44
C VAL A 341 -12.81 -10.04 4.69
N GLN A 342 -12.54 -9.28 3.64
CA GLN A 342 -12.86 -7.86 3.54
C GLN A 342 -13.87 -7.64 2.42
N LEU A 343 -15.03 -7.07 2.76
CA LEU A 343 -16.01 -6.65 1.77
C LEU A 343 -15.97 -5.14 1.57
N LEU A 344 -15.82 -4.74 0.31
CA LEU A 344 -15.86 -3.37 -0.14
C LEU A 344 -17.25 -3.04 -0.68
N GLN A 345 -17.67 -1.78 -0.55
CA GLN A 345 -18.89 -1.25 -1.17
C GLN A 345 -20.17 -2.01 -0.77
N CYS A 346 -20.37 -2.31 0.51
CA CYS A 346 -21.53 -3.05 1.03
C CYS A 346 -22.89 -2.30 0.93
N THR A 347 -23.00 -1.30 0.06
CA THR A 347 -24.11 -0.33 -0.04
C THR A 347 -24.70 -0.18 -1.45
N GLN A 348 -24.28 -0.97 -2.44
CA GLN A 348 -24.84 -0.94 -3.80
C GLN A 348 -26.18 -1.69 -3.91
N GLY A 349 -27.20 -1.21 -3.18
CA GLY A 349 -28.57 -1.57 -3.49
C GLY A 349 -28.90 -1.07 -4.91
N GLN A 350 -29.34 -1.97 -5.79
CA GLN A 350 -29.79 -1.63 -7.14
C GLN A 350 -31.02 -0.71 -7.08
N GLN A 351 -30.81 0.61 -6.99
CA GLN A 351 -31.67 1.67 -7.55
C GLN A 351 -31.18 3.07 -7.10
N PRO A 352 -30.33 3.73 -7.91
CA PRO A 352 -29.94 5.13 -7.69
C PRO A 352 -31.12 6.12 -7.78
N GLN A 353 -32.30 5.68 -8.23
CA GLN A 353 -33.44 6.56 -8.54
C GLN A 353 -34.41 6.81 -7.36
N GLN A 354 -34.25 6.12 -6.22
CA GLN A 354 -35.18 6.28 -5.07
C GLN A 354 -34.53 6.74 -3.75
N GLY A 355 -33.26 7.17 -3.75
CA GLY A 355 -32.68 7.94 -2.64
C GLY A 355 -32.51 7.22 -1.29
N LEU A 356 -32.89 5.94 -1.17
CA LEU A 356 -32.71 5.12 0.02
C LEU A 356 -31.57 4.12 -0.20
N GLN A 357 -30.34 4.53 0.13
CA GLN A 357 -29.22 3.61 0.26
C GLN A 357 -29.48 2.75 1.51
N THR A 358 -29.71 1.45 1.33
CA THR A 358 -29.94 0.53 2.47
C THR A 358 -28.79 -0.47 2.56
N ASN A 359 -28.28 -0.71 3.77
CA ASN A 359 -27.16 -1.62 4.05
C ASN A 359 -27.54 -3.12 3.95
N ARG A 360 -28.67 -3.45 3.30
CA ARG A 360 -29.22 -4.81 3.22
C ARG A 360 -28.29 -5.80 2.54
N ASP A 361 -27.46 -5.33 1.61
CA ASP A 361 -26.48 -6.16 0.92
C ASP A 361 -25.38 -6.64 1.90
N GLY A 362 -24.97 -5.78 2.83
CA GLY A 362 -24.03 -6.14 3.90
C GLY A 362 -24.57 -7.24 4.82
N ILE A 363 -25.80 -7.11 5.32
CA ILE A 363 -26.41 -8.12 6.21
C ILE A 363 -26.60 -9.47 5.49
N THR A 364 -27.06 -9.42 4.24
CA THR A 364 -27.21 -10.61 3.39
C THR A 364 -25.86 -11.28 3.13
N ALA A 365 -24.82 -10.48 2.90
CA ALA A 365 -23.45 -10.97 2.76
C ALA A 365 -22.93 -11.63 4.05
N LEU A 366 -23.18 -11.06 5.24
CA LEU A 366 -22.78 -11.69 6.50
C LEU A 366 -23.40 -13.08 6.67
N THR A 367 -24.69 -13.22 6.38
CA THR A 367 -25.39 -14.51 6.43
C THR A 367 -24.77 -15.52 5.46
N THR A 368 -24.43 -15.07 4.25
CA THR A 368 -23.79 -15.91 3.23
C THR A 368 -22.38 -16.34 3.64
N ILE A 369 -21.58 -15.43 4.19
CA ILE A 369 -20.24 -15.73 4.71
C ILE A 369 -20.35 -16.75 5.84
N LYS A 370 -21.28 -16.57 6.79
CA LYS A 370 -21.48 -17.50 7.89
C LYS A 370 -21.77 -18.92 7.40
N ASN A 371 -22.65 -19.04 6.41
CA ASN A 371 -23.03 -20.34 5.84
C ASN A 371 -21.87 -21.00 5.07
N THR A 372 -20.99 -20.21 4.47
CA THR A 372 -19.91 -20.70 3.61
C THR A 372 -18.61 -20.96 4.39
N ASN A 373 -18.31 -20.10 5.36
CA ASN A 373 -17.07 -20.05 6.13
C ASN A 373 -17.40 -19.76 7.61
N PRO A 374 -17.90 -20.75 8.36
CA PRO A 374 -18.39 -20.55 9.73
C PRO A 374 -17.30 -20.23 10.75
N ASP A 375 -16.05 -20.60 10.46
CA ASP A 375 -14.85 -20.45 11.32
C ASP A 375 -14.01 -19.23 10.95
N LEU A 376 -14.63 -18.20 10.35
CA LEU A 376 -13.96 -16.96 9.98
C LEU A 376 -13.27 -16.32 11.19
N ARG A 377 -12.00 -15.94 11.03
CA ARG A 377 -11.18 -15.30 12.08
C ARG A 377 -11.12 -13.78 11.92
N MET A 378 -11.23 -13.27 10.71
CA MET A 378 -11.19 -11.84 10.44
C MET A 378 -12.32 -11.40 9.50
N LEU A 379 -13.04 -10.36 9.91
CA LEU A 379 -14.08 -9.72 9.13
C LEU A 379 -13.80 -8.22 9.01
N SER A 380 -13.70 -7.72 7.79
CA SER A 380 -13.64 -6.30 7.47
C SER A 380 -14.79 -5.91 6.55
N LEU A 381 -15.48 -4.83 6.87
CA LEU A 381 -16.60 -4.33 6.10
C LEU A 381 -16.44 -2.83 5.84
N GLN A 382 -16.67 -2.41 4.61
CA GLN A 382 -16.68 -1.00 4.24
C GLN A 382 -18.08 -0.58 3.76
N PHE A 383 -18.65 0.41 4.43
CA PHE A 383 -19.96 0.99 4.14
C PHE A 383 -19.86 2.45 3.74
N THR A 384 -20.85 2.93 2.99
CA THR A 384 -21.05 4.37 2.77
C THR A 384 -21.71 5.00 3.99
N THR A 385 -22.77 4.39 4.51
CA THR A 385 -23.56 4.95 5.62
C THR A 385 -23.54 3.98 6.80
N TRP A 386 -23.31 4.50 8.01
CA TRP A 386 -23.35 3.72 9.25
C TRP A 386 -24.74 3.16 9.56
N ASP A 387 -24.80 1.96 10.11
CA ASP A 387 -26.01 1.31 10.63
C ASP A 387 -25.63 0.40 11.81
N ASP A 388 -26.25 0.64 12.96
CA ASP A 388 -25.98 -0.10 14.20
C ASP A 388 -26.28 -1.60 14.04
N GLU A 389 -27.24 -1.98 13.18
CA GLU A 389 -27.62 -3.37 12.93
C GLU A 389 -26.44 -4.22 12.43
N ILE A 390 -25.46 -3.62 11.76
CA ILE A 390 -24.28 -4.32 11.22
C ILE A 390 -23.45 -4.92 12.35
N VAL A 391 -23.23 -4.17 13.44
CA VAL A 391 -22.44 -4.66 14.57
C VAL A 391 -23.19 -5.79 15.27
N HIS A 392 -24.49 -5.61 15.50
CA HIS A 392 -25.35 -6.65 16.06
C HIS A 392 -25.34 -7.92 15.19
N ALA A 393 -25.49 -7.79 13.88
CA ALA A 393 -25.45 -8.92 12.95
C ALA A 393 -24.10 -9.64 12.95
N ALA A 394 -22.99 -8.90 12.92
CA ALA A 394 -21.65 -9.48 12.97
C ALA A 394 -21.43 -10.27 14.27
N THR A 395 -21.83 -9.71 15.41
CA THR A 395 -21.69 -10.37 16.73
C THR A 395 -22.58 -11.60 16.89
N ALA A 396 -23.77 -11.61 16.27
CA ALA A 396 -24.70 -12.72 16.33
C ALA A 396 -24.25 -13.91 15.44
N LEU A 397 -23.56 -13.63 14.33
CA LEU A 397 -23.16 -14.62 13.36
C LEU A 397 -21.76 -15.19 13.63
N PHE A 398 -20.83 -14.39 14.16
CA PHE A 398 -19.41 -14.74 14.25
C PHE A 398 -18.85 -14.58 15.67
N ASN A 399 -18.98 -15.63 16.47
CA ASN A 399 -18.56 -15.62 17.88
C ASN A 399 -17.04 -15.83 18.07
N ASN A 400 -16.35 -16.35 17.05
CA ASN A 400 -14.93 -16.71 17.09
C ASN A 400 -14.02 -15.73 16.34
N LEU A 401 -14.51 -14.53 16.02
CA LEU A 401 -13.68 -13.52 15.37
C LEU A 401 -12.51 -13.13 16.27
N TYR A 402 -11.33 -13.11 15.67
CA TYR A 402 -10.13 -12.52 16.23
C TYR A 402 -10.05 -11.03 15.90
N ARG A 403 -10.50 -10.63 14.70
CA ARG A 403 -10.49 -9.23 14.24
C ARG A 403 -11.79 -8.84 13.57
N LEU A 404 -12.36 -7.72 14.02
CA LEU A 404 -13.52 -7.08 13.41
C LEU A 404 -13.18 -5.64 13.02
N LYS A 405 -13.33 -5.31 11.74
CA LYS A 405 -13.13 -3.96 11.21
C LYS A 405 -14.37 -3.50 10.47
N ILE A 406 -14.90 -2.34 10.82
CA ILE A 406 -16.01 -1.70 10.15
C ILE A 406 -15.61 -0.26 9.84
N THR A 407 -15.57 0.09 8.56
CA THR A 407 -15.32 1.46 8.12
C THR A 407 -16.57 2.01 7.45
N TYR A 408 -16.84 3.30 7.69
CA TYR A 408 -18.01 3.99 7.15
C TYR A 408 -17.64 5.38 6.64
N GLU A 409 -18.40 5.98 5.72
CA GLU A 409 -18.11 7.32 5.21
C GLU A 409 -19.00 8.40 5.85
N VAL A 410 -20.26 8.06 6.14
CA VAL A 410 -21.29 8.99 6.65
C VAL A 410 -21.95 8.41 7.90
N GLY A 411 -22.21 9.28 8.88
CA GLY A 411 -22.80 8.91 10.17
C GLY A 411 -21.75 8.42 11.17
N GLY A 412 -22.14 7.50 12.04
CA GLY A 412 -21.27 6.84 13.00
C GLY A 412 -22.05 6.31 14.20
N PRO A 413 -21.46 5.41 14.98
CA PRO A 413 -22.09 4.92 16.20
C PRO A 413 -22.26 6.06 17.21
N SER A 414 -23.38 6.06 17.91
CA SER A 414 -23.61 7.00 19.01
C SER A 414 -22.74 6.65 20.22
N GLU A 415 -22.52 7.61 21.13
CA GLU A 415 -21.84 7.35 22.40
C GLU A 415 -22.53 6.24 23.21
N ALA A 416 -23.87 6.18 23.18
CA ALA A 416 -24.64 5.12 23.82
C ALA A 416 -24.36 3.76 23.18
N THR A 417 -24.29 3.69 21.85
CA THR A 417 -23.93 2.47 21.11
C THR A 417 -22.54 1.98 21.49
N ILE A 418 -21.55 2.88 21.54
CA ILE A 418 -20.17 2.54 21.91
C ILE A 418 -20.10 2.13 23.38
N SER A 419 -20.73 2.86 24.29
CA SER A 419 -20.73 2.53 25.73
C SER A 419 -21.38 1.16 26.01
N GLY A 420 -22.46 0.82 25.29
CA GLY A 420 -23.13 -0.47 25.39
C GLY A 420 -22.37 -1.64 24.74
N LEU A 421 -21.43 -1.35 23.84
CA LEU A 421 -20.73 -2.35 23.02
C LEU A 421 -20.01 -3.42 23.87
N GLY A 422 -19.44 -3.03 25.02
CA GLY A 422 -18.81 -3.96 25.96
C GLY A 422 -19.76 -5.03 26.47
N ALA A 423 -20.83 -4.60 27.15
CA ALA A 423 -21.74 -5.51 27.84
C ALA A 423 -22.65 -6.30 26.89
N GLU A 424 -23.03 -5.71 25.75
CA GLU A 424 -24.04 -6.29 24.85
C GLU A 424 -23.46 -7.13 23.72
N LEU A 425 -22.25 -6.79 23.27
CA LEU A 425 -21.66 -7.29 22.03
C LEU A 425 -20.33 -8.00 22.26
N LEU A 426 -19.37 -7.36 22.94
CA LEU A 426 -18.05 -7.96 23.15
C LEU A 426 -18.07 -9.22 23.99
N CYS A 427 -19.00 -9.32 24.95
CA CYS A 427 -19.19 -10.54 25.74
C CYS A 427 -19.52 -11.79 24.89
N LYS A 428 -20.04 -11.60 23.65
CA LYS A 428 -20.36 -12.68 22.70
C LYS A 428 -19.19 -13.04 21.78
N MET A 429 -18.10 -12.28 21.81
CA MET A 429 -16.90 -12.48 20.98
C MET A 429 -15.66 -12.64 21.87
N PRO A 430 -15.57 -13.72 22.67
CA PRO A 430 -14.52 -13.89 23.67
C PRO A 430 -13.10 -13.98 23.08
N CYS A 431 -12.98 -14.27 21.79
CA CYS A 431 -11.71 -14.37 21.08
C CYS A 431 -11.27 -13.06 20.42
N LEU A 432 -12.05 -11.98 20.51
CA LEU A 432 -11.79 -10.74 19.79
C LEU A 432 -10.56 -10.04 20.36
N HIS A 433 -9.53 -9.93 19.52
CA HIS A 433 -8.28 -9.26 19.83
C HIS A 433 -8.25 -7.83 19.30
N THR A 434 -8.79 -7.61 18.10
CA THR A 434 -8.74 -6.31 17.43
C THR A 434 -10.14 -5.86 17.02
N LEU A 435 -10.55 -4.67 17.50
CA LEU A 435 -11.79 -4.01 17.09
C LEU A 435 -11.48 -2.66 16.44
N GLN A 436 -11.95 -2.46 15.22
CA GLN A 436 -11.76 -1.20 14.50
C GLN A 436 -13.11 -0.73 13.96
N ILE A 437 -13.63 0.39 14.44
CA ILE A 437 -14.88 1.00 13.99
C ILE A 437 -14.63 2.49 13.81
N TYR A 438 -14.38 2.96 12.59
CA TYR A 438 -14.01 4.36 12.37
C TYR A 438 -14.40 4.86 10.98
N THR A 439 -14.50 6.18 10.85
CA THR A 439 -14.80 6.84 9.56
C THR A 439 -13.63 6.71 8.57
N ALA A 440 -13.90 6.24 7.35
CA ALA A 440 -12.93 6.14 6.26
C ALA A 440 -12.52 7.52 5.72
N VAL A 441 -13.40 8.52 5.87
CA VAL A 441 -13.10 9.91 5.53
C VAL A 441 -12.57 10.57 6.79
N PRO A 442 -11.31 11.04 6.82
CA PRO A 442 -10.84 11.90 7.90
C PRO A 442 -11.76 13.12 7.91
N GLN A 443 -12.62 13.22 8.92
CA GLN A 443 -13.36 14.46 9.07
C GLN A 443 -12.33 15.55 9.32
N VAL A 444 -12.46 16.67 8.63
CA VAL A 444 -11.77 17.92 9.01
C VAL A 444 -12.45 18.43 10.27
N THR A 445 -12.54 17.60 11.30
CA THR A 445 -12.88 18.06 12.63
C THR A 445 -11.67 18.81 13.12
N SER A 446 -11.93 20.07 13.52
CA SER A 446 -11.09 20.87 14.38
C SER A 446 -10.34 19.97 15.35
N ARG A 447 -9.07 20.24 15.64
CA ARG A 447 -8.27 19.63 16.72
C ARG A 447 -9.07 19.63 18.03
N GLY A 448 -9.98 18.68 18.18
CA GLY A 448 -10.80 18.51 19.35
C GLY A 448 -10.01 17.67 20.31
N ASP A 449 -9.95 18.12 21.56
CA ASP A 449 -9.34 17.36 22.63
C ASP A 449 -10.20 16.14 23.03
N HIS A 450 -11.31 15.84 22.33
CA HIS A 450 -12.27 14.77 22.61
C HIS A 450 -13.04 14.35 21.34
N HIS A 451 -13.69 13.19 21.37
CA HIS A 451 -14.40 12.55 20.27
C HIS A 451 -15.93 12.54 20.45
N TYR A 452 -16.44 12.23 21.64
CA TYR A 452 -17.86 12.18 22.00
C TYR A 452 -18.24 13.21 23.06
N ASP A 453 -17.49 13.28 24.16
CA ASP A 453 -17.84 14.11 25.32
C ASP A 453 -16.84 15.26 25.54
N PRO A 454 -17.29 16.53 25.47
CA PRO A 454 -16.44 17.70 25.63
C PRO A 454 -15.90 17.93 27.04
N THR A 455 -16.34 17.17 28.04
CA THR A 455 -15.85 17.28 29.42
C THR A 455 -14.46 16.69 29.61
N TYR A 456 -14.00 15.83 28.71
CA TYR A 456 -12.66 15.25 28.75
C TYR A 456 -11.58 16.24 28.33
N SER A 457 -10.43 16.15 28.99
CA SER A 457 -9.29 17.04 28.73
C SER A 457 -8.42 16.56 27.57
N SER A 458 -8.53 15.28 27.19
CA SER A 458 -7.82 14.70 26.04
C SER A 458 -8.54 13.46 25.50
N ILE A 459 -8.30 13.17 24.22
CA ILE A 459 -8.88 11.99 23.54
C ILE A 459 -8.34 10.68 24.12
N GLU A 460 -7.13 10.71 24.68
CA GLU A 460 -6.55 9.56 25.38
C GLU A 460 -7.33 9.23 26.65
N GLU A 461 -7.65 10.26 27.44
CA GLU A 461 -8.43 10.13 28.68
C GLU A 461 -9.83 9.56 28.39
N GLU A 462 -10.54 10.16 27.43
CA GLU A 462 -11.86 9.71 27.02
C GLU A 462 -11.87 8.26 26.52
N LEU A 463 -10.93 7.91 25.64
CA LEU A 463 -10.84 6.54 25.12
C LEU A 463 -10.43 5.55 26.22
N CYS A 464 -9.59 5.93 27.18
CA CYS A 464 -9.23 5.05 28.29
C CYS A 464 -10.46 4.74 29.16
N ASP A 465 -11.21 5.77 29.57
CA ASP A 465 -12.38 5.62 30.43
C ASP A 465 -13.48 4.79 29.76
N LEU A 466 -13.61 4.91 28.44
CA LEU A 466 -14.54 4.11 27.65
C LEU A 466 -14.11 2.63 27.55
N LEU A 467 -12.81 2.35 27.40
CA LEU A 467 -12.29 1.00 27.15
C LEU A 467 -11.99 0.18 28.42
N ILE A 468 -11.71 0.83 29.55
CA ILE A 468 -11.46 0.13 30.82
C ILE A 468 -12.60 -0.84 31.18
N PRO A 469 -13.89 -0.46 31.11
CA PRO A 469 -15.00 -1.37 31.36
C PRO A 469 -15.04 -2.57 30.40
N TRP A 470 -14.59 -2.42 29.15
CA TRP A 470 -14.62 -3.49 28.15
C TRP A 470 -13.70 -4.66 28.50
N ASN A 471 -12.63 -4.41 29.27
CA ASN A 471 -11.71 -5.44 29.73
C ASN A 471 -12.43 -6.57 30.48
N LYS A 472 -13.52 -6.26 31.19
CA LYS A 472 -14.34 -7.25 31.89
C LYS A 472 -15.08 -8.19 30.93
N PHE A 473 -15.50 -7.67 29.77
CA PHE A 473 -16.33 -8.40 28.82
C PHE A 473 -15.52 -9.11 27.74
N CYS A 474 -14.34 -8.59 27.39
CA CYS A 474 -13.43 -9.19 26.42
C CYS A 474 -11.96 -9.05 26.86
N PRO A 475 -11.48 -9.97 27.73
CA PRO A 475 -10.11 -9.92 28.27
C PRO A 475 -9.03 -10.12 27.20
N THR A 476 -9.37 -10.65 26.03
CA THR A 476 -8.46 -10.90 24.89
C THR A 476 -8.25 -9.66 24.02
N LEU A 477 -9.06 -8.60 24.17
CA LEU A 477 -8.97 -7.39 23.37
C LEU A 477 -7.63 -6.68 23.61
N ARG A 478 -6.86 -6.37 22.57
CA ARG A 478 -5.55 -5.71 22.66
C ARG A 478 -5.46 -4.45 21.84
N GLU A 479 -6.26 -4.34 20.79
CA GLU A 479 -6.25 -3.20 19.89
C GLU A 479 -7.67 -2.69 19.65
N VAL A 480 -7.88 -1.39 19.88
CA VAL A 480 -9.15 -0.72 19.58
C VAL A 480 -8.91 0.56 18.80
N GLN A 481 -9.63 0.73 17.69
CA GLN A 481 -9.61 1.95 16.89
C GLN A 481 -11.02 2.46 16.70
N LEU A 482 -11.36 3.58 17.36
CA LEU A 482 -12.62 4.29 17.16
C LEU A 482 -12.47 5.55 16.30
N HIS A 483 -11.22 5.98 16.07
CA HIS A 483 -10.89 7.18 15.31
C HIS A 483 -9.85 6.85 14.22
N PRO A 484 -9.93 7.46 13.02
CA PRO A 484 -8.98 7.18 11.94
C PRO A 484 -7.52 7.47 12.32
N GLU A 485 -7.27 8.47 13.15
CA GLU A 485 -5.91 8.86 13.55
C GLU A 485 -5.39 8.18 14.82
N TYR A 486 -6.22 7.46 15.57
CA TYR A 486 -5.84 7.00 16.91
C TYR A 486 -6.21 5.55 17.14
N THR A 487 -5.27 4.79 17.68
CA THR A 487 -5.49 3.41 18.09
C THR A 487 -5.04 3.22 19.52
N MET A 488 -5.90 2.65 20.35
CA MET A 488 -5.60 2.24 21.70
C MET A 488 -5.02 0.84 21.68
N ARG A 489 -3.85 0.65 22.34
CA ARG A 489 -3.19 -0.64 22.46
C ARG A 489 -2.85 -0.98 23.90
N ARG A 490 -2.92 -2.26 24.24
CA ARG A 490 -2.36 -2.82 25.48
C ARG A 490 -1.62 -4.13 25.20
N GLY A 491 -0.56 -4.39 25.96
CA GLY A 491 0.34 -5.53 25.70
C GLY A 491 -0.15 -6.88 26.25
N PHE A 492 -0.98 -6.88 27.31
CA PHE A 492 -1.42 -8.10 27.99
C PHE A 492 -2.74 -7.85 28.73
N ASP A 493 -3.34 -8.91 29.27
CA ASP A 493 -4.60 -8.81 30.02
C ASP A 493 -4.41 -8.02 31.32
N GLY A 494 -5.30 -7.07 31.57
CA GLY A 494 -5.18 -6.11 32.67
C GLY A 494 -4.07 -5.04 32.51
N GLY A 495 -3.31 -5.06 31.42
CA GLY A 495 -2.32 -4.02 31.12
C GLY A 495 -2.95 -2.67 30.80
N PRO A 496 -2.21 -1.55 30.99
CA PRO A 496 -2.71 -0.22 30.67
C PRO A 496 -2.92 -0.05 29.17
N TRP A 497 -3.96 0.71 28.82
CA TRP A 497 -4.15 1.19 27.45
C TRP A 497 -3.21 2.36 27.16
N SER A 498 -2.74 2.43 25.92
CA SER A 498 -1.84 3.48 25.44
C SER A 498 -2.29 3.96 24.06
N LEU A 499 -2.30 5.27 23.86
CA LEU A 499 -2.69 5.88 22.59
C LEU A 499 -1.53 5.84 21.58
N VAL A 500 -1.80 5.30 20.40
CA VAL A 500 -0.91 5.35 19.24
C VAL A 500 -1.55 6.24 18.18
N LYS A 501 -0.83 7.31 17.80
CA LYS A 501 -1.27 8.22 16.74
C LYS A 501 -0.74 7.79 15.37
N HIS A 502 -1.64 7.65 14.40
CA HIS A 502 -1.35 7.36 13.01
C HIS A 502 -1.22 8.63 12.19
N LYS A 503 -0.21 8.70 11.32
CA LYS A 503 -0.05 9.81 10.36
C LYS A 503 -0.83 9.59 9.07
N ARG A 504 -1.17 8.33 8.75
CA ARG A 504 -1.90 7.92 7.55
C ARG A 504 -2.57 6.57 7.81
N LEU A 505 -3.81 6.42 7.36
CA LEU A 505 -4.49 5.13 7.33
C LEU A 505 -3.85 4.22 6.27
N ALA A 506 -3.77 2.93 6.56
CA ALA A 506 -3.36 1.96 5.55
C ALA A 506 -4.41 1.90 4.43
N ASP A 507 -3.98 2.13 3.18
CA ASP A 507 -4.85 2.07 2.00
C ASP A 507 -5.26 0.61 1.65
N MET A 508 -4.64 -0.39 2.29
CA MET A 508 -4.81 -1.81 2.04
C MET A 508 -4.95 -2.59 3.35
N GLU A 509 -5.78 -3.64 3.33
CA GLU A 509 -5.93 -4.52 4.47
C GLU A 509 -4.76 -5.51 4.56
N GLU A 510 -3.98 -5.37 5.62
CA GLU A 510 -3.01 -6.37 6.04
C GLU A 510 -3.78 -7.38 6.91
N PHE A 511 -4.12 -8.51 6.31
CA PHE A 511 -4.90 -9.62 6.89
C PHE A 511 -4.15 -10.33 8.03
N GLU A 512 -3.78 -9.59 9.06
CA GLU A 512 -3.12 -10.07 10.27
C GLU A 512 -4.18 -10.42 11.33
N TYR A 513 -4.15 -11.67 11.82
CA TYR A 513 -5.07 -12.25 12.82
C TYR A 513 -4.52 -13.53 13.47
#